data_AF-A0A1M4ZGV7-F1
#
_entry.id   AF-A0A1M4ZGV7-F1
#
_cell.length_a   1.000
_cell.length_b   1.000
_cell.length_c   1.000
_cell.angle_alpha   90.00
_cell.angle_beta   90.00
_cell.angle_gamma   90.00
#
_symmetry.space_group_name_H-M   'P 1'
#
loop_
_entity.id
_entity.type
_entity.pdbx_description
1 polymer ?
#
loop_
_entity_poly.entity_id
_entity_poly.type
_entity_poly.pdbx_seq_one_letter_code
_entity_poly.pdbx_strand_id
1 'polypeptide(L)'
;MQVEAAKVVVSFFELAEEDPRVRPGHLGLYMALLTACIKAGGANPFSISRSRIMRQAKMSSRSTYNQTMRDLMQFGFIRYLPAQNGLSLSYVFLRKLDS
;
A
#
# COMPACT_ATOMS: atom_id res chain seq x y z
N MET A 1 -13.40 -4.20 -13.73
CA MET A 1 -11.99 -4.22 -13.29
C MET A 1 -11.33 -2.83 -13.31
N GLN A 2 -11.42 -2.03 -14.39
CA GLN A 2 -10.88 -0.65 -14.39
C GLN A 2 -11.68 0.34 -13.52
N VAL A 3 -13.01 0.22 -13.48
CA VAL A 3 -13.90 1.09 -12.67
C VAL A 3 -13.69 0.89 -11.15
N GLU A 4 -13.27 -0.30 -10.73
CA GLU A 4 -13.08 -0.61 -9.31
C GLU A 4 -11.83 0.06 -8.72
N ALA A 5 -10.75 0.13 -9.51
CA ALA A 5 -9.52 0.78 -9.08
C ALA A 5 -9.70 2.29 -8.88
N ALA A 6 -10.48 2.95 -9.74
CA ALA A 6 -10.76 4.37 -9.62
C ALA A 6 -11.49 4.69 -8.31
N LYS A 7 -12.49 3.88 -7.93
CA LYS A 7 -13.21 4.03 -6.66
C LYS A 7 -12.28 3.90 -5.46
N VAL A 8 -11.43 2.87 -5.43
CA VAL A 8 -10.46 2.67 -4.35
C VAL A 8 -9.51 3.86 -4.21
N VAL A 9 -9.07 4.45 -5.33
CA VAL A 9 -8.23 5.67 -5.30
C VAL A 9 -9.01 6.83 -4.70
N VAL A 10 -10.23 7.10 -5.18
CA VAL A 10 -11.08 8.18 -4.67
C VAL A 10 -11.31 8.03 -3.16
N SER A 11 -11.78 6.87 -2.70
CA SER A 11 -12.05 6.62 -1.29
C SER A 11 -10.79 6.71 -0.42
N PHE A 12 -9.63 6.30 -0.93
CA PHE A 12 -8.38 6.50 -0.22
C PHE A 12 -8.02 8.00 -0.09
N PHE A 13 -8.22 8.79 -1.14
CA PHE A 13 -7.96 10.23 -1.09
C PHE A 13 -8.92 10.97 -0.16
N GLU A 14 -10.20 10.63 -0.13
CA GLU A 14 -11.18 11.20 0.81
C GLU A 14 -10.77 10.91 2.27
N LEU A 15 -10.45 9.66 2.58
CA LEU A 15 -9.97 9.28 3.93
C LEU A 15 -8.63 9.92 4.29
N ALA A 16 -7.75 10.12 3.30
CA ALA A 16 -6.45 10.76 3.49
C ALA A 16 -6.58 12.27 3.71
N GLU A 17 -7.56 12.92 3.09
CA GLU A 17 -7.85 14.35 3.26
C GLU A 17 -8.32 14.64 4.69
N GLU A 18 -9.15 13.76 5.26
CA GLU A 18 -9.67 13.90 6.62
C GLU A 18 -8.63 13.58 7.71
N ASP A 19 -7.60 12.78 7.40
CA ASP A 19 -6.57 12.38 8.37
C ASP A 19 -5.26 13.19 8.21
N PRO A 20 -5.01 14.20 9.08
CA PRO A 20 -3.82 15.06 8.97
C PRO A 20 -2.50 14.32 9.19
N ARG A 21 -2.52 13.06 9.65
CA ARG A 21 -1.32 12.22 9.76
C ARG A 21 -0.86 11.69 8.40
N VAL A 22 -1.74 11.68 7.39
CA VAL A 22 -1.45 11.18 6.06
C VAL A 22 -0.66 12.20 5.24
N ARG A 23 0.65 11.98 5.18
CA ARG A 23 1.62 12.73 4.36
C ARG A 23 1.75 12.19 2.91
N PRO A 24 2.30 12.96 1.95
CA PRO A 24 2.47 12.52 0.55
C PRO A 24 3.19 11.18 0.35
N GLY A 25 4.12 10.81 1.25
CA GLY A 25 4.78 9.51 1.21
C GLY A 25 3.82 8.31 1.37
N HIS A 26 2.75 8.47 2.14
CA HIS A 26 1.71 7.46 2.29
C HIS A 26 0.92 7.29 1.00
N LEU A 27 0.60 8.40 0.31
CA LEU A 27 -0.07 8.36 -0.99
C LEU A 27 0.77 7.58 -2.00
N GLY A 28 2.07 7.92 -2.10
CA GLY A 28 2.99 7.23 -3.00
C GLY A 28 3.13 5.73 -2.70
N LEU A 29 3.22 5.36 -1.42
CA LEU A 29 3.32 3.96 -1.02
C LEU A 29 2.01 3.19 -1.25
N TYR A 30 0.86 3.78 -0.90
CA TYR A 30 -0.45 3.17 -1.12
C TYR A 30 -0.70 2.93 -2.61
N MET A 31 -0.43 3.92 -3.48
CA MET A 31 -0.57 3.78 -4.93
C MET A 31 0.34 2.69 -5.51
N ALA A 32 1.57 2.54 -5.00
CA ALA A 32 2.46 1.46 -5.40
C ALA A 32 1.91 0.08 -5.02
N LEU A 33 1.33 -0.04 -3.82
CA LEU A 33 0.69 -1.27 -3.36
C LEU A 33 -0.58 -1.60 -4.16
N LEU A 34 -1.45 -0.62 -4.41
CA LEU A 34 -2.64 -0.77 -5.25
C LEU A 34 -2.26 -1.22 -6.66
N THR A 35 -1.26 -0.60 -7.26
CA THR A 35 -0.74 -1.00 -8.58
C THR A 35 -0.21 -2.44 -8.57
N ALA A 36 0.46 -2.86 -7.49
CA ALA A 36 0.93 -4.23 -7.35
C ALA A 36 -0.23 -5.24 -7.22
N CYS A 37 -1.26 -4.91 -6.44
CA CYS A 37 -2.49 -5.70 -6.33
C CYS A 37 -3.20 -5.87 -7.68
N ILE A 38 -3.42 -4.77 -8.41
CA ILE A 38 -4.05 -4.80 -9.75
C ILE A 38 -3.24 -5.67 -10.72
N LYS A 39 -1.91 -5.54 -10.71
CA LYS A 39 -1.03 -6.37 -11.56
C LYS A 39 -1.00 -7.84 -11.16
N ALA A 40 -1.35 -8.16 -9.91
CA ALA A 40 -1.56 -9.52 -9.43
C ALA A 40 -3.01 -10.02 -9.69
N GLY A 41 -3.79 -9.34 -10.55
CA GLY A 41 -5.16 -9.72 -10.87
C GLY A 41 -6.20 -9.30 -9.83
N GLY A 42 -5.88 -8.37 -8.94
CA GLY A 42 -6.76 -7.97 -7.84
C GLY A 42 -6.76 -8.95 -6.66
N ALA A 43 -5.76 -9.83 -6.58
CA ALA A 43 -5.61 -10.77 -5.48
C ALA A 43 -5.42 -10.05 -4.13
N ASN A 44 -6.10 -10.53 -3.09
CA ASN A 44 -6.00 -10.00 -1.75
C ASN A 44 -5.99 -11.18 -0.75
N PRO A 45 -4.82 -11.60 -0.23
CA PRO A 45 -3.54 -10.88 -0.26
C PRO A 45 -2.78 -11.01 -1.59
N PHE A 46 -1.81 -10.13 -1.78
CA PHE A 46 -0.83 -10.20 -2.87
C PHE A 46 0.59 -10.11 -2.32
N SER A 47 1.51 -10.78 -3.00
CA SER A 47 2.93 -10.77 -2.64
C SER A 47 3.63 -9.52 -3.17
N ILE A 48 4.54 -8.95 -2.38
CA ILE A 48 5.34 -7.80 -2.79
C ILE A 48 6.84 -8.06 -2.64
N SER A 49 7.61 -7.43 -3.53
CA SER A 49 9.05 -7.23 -3.34
C SER A 49 9.28 -5.83 -2.81
N ARG A 50 9.87 -5.72 -1.60
CA ARG A 50 10.16 -4.42 -0.96
C ARG A 50 10.92 -3.48 -1.88
N SER A 51 11.98 -3.95 -2.55
CA SER A 51 12.80 -3.11 -3.42
C SER A 51 12.01 -2.57 -4.62
N ARG A 52 11.09 -3.36 -5.17
CA ARG A 52 10.19 -2.95 -6.25
C ARG A 52 9.20 -1.90 -5.78
N ILE A 53 8.55 -2.12 -4.64
CA ILE A 53 7.57 -1.17 -4.07
C ILE A 53 8.26 0.15 -3.71
N MET A 54 9.44 0.11 -3.09
CA MET A 54 10.22 1.33 -2.80
C MET A 54 10.50 2.16 -4.07
N ARG A 55 10.94 1.51 -5.16
CA ARG A 55 11.17 2.21 -6.45
C ARG A 55 9.90 2.81 -7.04
N GLN A 56 8.78 2.09 -6.97
CA GLN A 56 7.49 2.57 -7.46
C GLN A 56 6.96 3.75 -6.63
N ALA A 57 7.07 3.67 -5.31
CA ALA A 57 6.69 4.71 -4.36
C ALA A 57 7.69 5.89 -4.30
N LYS A 58 8.76 5.87 -5.10
CA LYS A 58 9.84 6.86 -5.11
C LYS A 58 10.51 7.07 -3.73
N MET A 59 10.61 5.99 -2.95
CA MET A 59 11.25 5.99 -1.64
C MET A 59 12.67 5.45 -1.73
N SER A 60 13.66 6.26 -1.37
CA SER A 60 15.08 5.86 -1.32
C SER A 60 15.48 5.28 0.04
N SER A 61 14.85 5.74 1.12
CA SER A 61 15.18 5.31 2.49
C SER A 61 14.34 4.13 2.96
N ARG A 62 15.03 3.09 3.49
CA ARG A 62 14.38 1.95 4.14
C ARG A 62 13.65 2.36 5.42
N SER A 63 14.19 3.31 6.18
CA SER A 63 13.53 3.77 7.42
C SER A 63 12.21 4.47 7.10
N THR A 64 12.21 5.35 6.09
CA THR A 64 11.00 6.02 5.61
C THR A 64 9.98 5.00 5.10
N TYR A 65 10.39 4.04 4.26
CA TYR A 65 9.49 2.98 3.79
C TYR A 65 8.87 2.19 4.95
N ASN A 66 9.69 1.75 5.92
CA ASN A 66 9.20 0.98 7.06
C ASN A 66 8.30 1.80 7.99
N GLN A 67 8.53 3.10 8.13
CA GLN A 67 7.66 3.99 8.90
C GLN A 67 6.32 4.16 8.18
N THR A 68 6.33 4.59 6.92
CA THR A 68 5.12 4.76 6.11
C THR A 68 4.31 3.46 6.00
N MET A 69 4.96 2.30 5.99
CA MET A 69 4.24 1.03 5.98
C MET A 69 3.55 0.69 7.31
N ARG A 70 4.21 1.01 8.43
CA ARG A 70 3.59 0.91 9.75
C ARG A 70 2.46 1.92 9.91
N ASP A 71 2.64 3.14 9.42
CA ASP A 71 1.63 4.19 9.45
C ASP A 71 0.39 3.76 8.65
N LEU A 72 0.52 3.31 7.40
CA LEU A 72 -0.60 2.80 6.62
C LEU A 72 -1.29 1.58 7.25
N MET A 73 -0.56 0.74 8.00
CA MET A 73 -1.16 -0.34 8.80
C MET A 73 -1.94 0.21 10.00
N GLN A 74 -1.36 1.15 10.74
CA GLN A 74 -1.96 1.77 11.92
C GLN A 74 -3.21 2.57 11.57
N PHE A 75 -3.21 3.27 10.44
CA PHE A 75 -4.36 4.01 9.91
C PHE A 75 -5.44 3.06 9.36
N GLY A 76 -5.15 1.76 9.28
CA GLY A 76 -6.12 0.75 8.86
C GLY A 76 -6.35 0.70 7.35
N PHE A 77 -5.47 1.29 6.54
CA PHE A 77 -5.55 1.19 5.07
C PHE A 77 -5.10 -0.18 4.55
N ILE A 78 -4.16 -0.82 5.26
CA ILE A 78 -3.59 -2.10 4.85
C ILE A 78 -3.33 -3.04 6.04
N ARG A 79 -3.18 -4.34 5.75
CA ARG A 79 -2.51 -5.29 6.65
C ARG A 79 -1.24 -5.78 5.98
N TYR A 80 -0.11 -5.73 6.67
CA TYR A 80 1.19 -6.15 6.14
C TYR A 80 1.74 -7.33 6.94
N LEU A 81 2.03 -8.42 6.24
CA LEU A 81 2.68 -9.61 6.77
C LEU A 81 4.11 -9.67 6.21
N PRO A 82 5.12 -9.22 6.98
CA PRO A 82 6.49 -9.26 6.52
C PRO A 82 6.97 -10.71 6.38
N ALA A 83 7.78 -10.97 5.36
CA ALA A 83 8.57 -12.19 5.28
C ALA A 83 9.49 -12.33 6.50
N GLN A 84 9.54 -13.52 7.09
CA GLN A 84 10.41 -13.79 8.25
C GLN A 84 11.91 -13.84 7.89
N ASN A 85 12.23 -14.01 6.60
CA ASN A 85 13.61 -14.04 6.08
C ASN A 85 13.69 -13.37 4.69
N GLY A 86 14.87 -12.90 4.31
CA GLY A 86 15.09 -12.13 3.07
C GLY A 86 14.89 -12.89 1.76
N LEU A 87 14.53 -14.18 1.84
CA LEU A 87 14.26 -15.07 0.72
C LEU A 87 12.75 -15.17 0.41
N SER A 88 11.89 -14.85 1.37
CA SER A 88 10.44 -14.97 1.23
C SER A 88 9.79 -13.65 0.78
N LEU A 89 8.68 -13.75 0.07
CA LEU A 89 7.86 -12.60 -0.28
C LEU A 89 7.06 -12.13 0.94
N SER A 90 6.95 -10.82 1.13
CA SER A 90 5.99 -10.26 2.09
C SER A 90 4.61 -10.20 1.45
N TYR A 91 3.56 -10.33 2.25
CA TYR A 91 2.19 -10.23 1.78
C TYR A 91 1.52 -8.96 2.29
N VAL A 92 0.72 -8.34 1.44
CA VAL A 92 -0.10 -7.18 1.79
C VAL A 92 -1.54 -7.51 1.50
N PHE A 93 -2.42 -7.07 2.40
CA PHE A 93 -3.84 -6.97 2.17
C PHE A 93 -4.20 -5.50 2.04
N LEU A 94 -4.88 -5.13 0.96
CA LEU A 94 -5.56 -3.84 0.92
C LEU A 94 -6.88 -4.00 1.67
N ARG A 95 -7.22 -3.07 2.56
CA ARG A 95 -8.58 -3.03 3.09
C ARG A 95 -9.52 -2.78 1.92
N LYS A 96 -10.62 -3.53 1.83
CA LYS A 96 -11.73 -3.15 0.95
C LYS A 96 -12.24 -1.81 1.43
N LEU A 97 -11.95 -0.76 0.68
CA LEU A 97 -12.48 0.57 0.89
C LEU A 97 -13.81 0.65 0.13
N ASP A 98 -14.72 -0.27 0.45
CA ASP A 98 -16.04 -0.33 -0.14
C ASP A 98 -17.02 0.16 0.94
N SER A 99 -17.82 1.16 0.61
CA SER A 99 -19.09 1.50 1.30
C SER A 99 -20.21 0.68 0.68
#